data_AF-A0A0S7YBI7-F1
#
_entry.id   AF-A0A0S7YBI7-F1
#
_cell.length_a   1.000
_cell.length_b   1.000
_cell.length_c   1.000
_cell.angle_alpha   90.00
_cell.angle_beta   90.00
_cell.angle_gamma   90.00
#
_symmetry.space_group_name_H-M   'P 1'
#
loop_
_entity.id
_entity.type
_entity.pdbx_description
1 polymer ?
#
loop_
_entity_poly.entity_id
_entity_poly.type
_entity_poly.pdbx_seq_one_letter_code
_entity_poly.pdbx_strand_id
1 'polypeptide(L)'
;MDPLVKALSGADGDKTIYICKALARIGDRQAVPALLDKWERQRVSAAPGSRYVPDALAACGDQAAVPALVKPLRTLRLDYRFHVIHALGVLGGSQAKEALAYLAENDPHYANRVLAREFLKRGIPADRE
;
A
#
# COMPACT_ATOMS: atom_id res chain seq x y z
N MET A 1 -16.40 -11.10 6.47
CA MET A 1 -15.47 -9.95 6.55
C MET A 1 -15.06 -9.69 8.00
N ASP A 2 -16.01 -9.47 8.90
CA ASP A 2 -15.77 -9.01 10.29
C ASP A 2 -14.77 -9.83 11.13
N PRO A 3 -14.72 -11.17 11.05
CA PRO A 3 -13.75 -11.94 11.83
C PRO A 3 -12.29 -11.65 11.42
N LEU A 4 -12.05 -11.42 10.13
CA LEU A 4 -10.70 -11.12 9.61
C LEU A 4 -10.27 -9.70 9.97
N VAL A 5 -11.20 -8.74 9.90
CA VAL A 5 -10.97 -7.36 10.36
C VAL A 5 -10.62 -7.36 11.86
N LYS A 6 -11.38 -8.09 12.68
CA LYS A 6 -11.09 -8.23 14.11
C LYS A 6 -9.75 -8.92 14.38
N ALA A 7 -9.41 -9.96 13.61
CA ALA A 7 -8.14 -10.66 13.75
C ALA A 7 -6.93 -9.77 13.40
N LEU A 8 -7.09 -8.84 12.44
CA LEU A 8 -6.01 -7.95 12.01
C LEU A 8 -5.48 -7.06 13.15
N SER A 9 -6.37 -6.60 14.04
CA SER A 9 -6.01 -5.70 15.14
C SER A 9 -4.99 -6.32 16.10
N GLY A 10 -5.14 -7.61 16.41
CA GLY A 10 -4.24 -8.35 17.31
C GLY A 10 -3.10 -9.09 16.62
N ALA A 11 -3.04 -9.09 15.29
CA ALA A 11 -2.05 -9.86 14.54
C ALA A 11 -0.64 -9.26 14.59
N ASP A 12 0.37 -10.11 14.56
CA ASP A 12 1.77 -9.74 14.47
C ASP A 12 2.53 -10.70 13.55
N GLY A 13 3.73 -10.29 13.11
CA GLY A 13 4.58 -11.10 12.25
C GLY A 13 3.84 -11.73 11.08
N ASP A 14 3.93 -13.06 10.98
CA ASP A 14 3.34 -13.84 9.89
C ASP A 14 1.82 -13.84 9.88
N LYS A 15 1.16 -13.70 11.05
CA LYS A 15 -0.32 -13.64 11.12
C LYS A 15 -0.85 -12.46 10.32
N THR A 16 -0.17 -11.31 10.40
CA THR A 16 -0.51 -10.12 9.61
C THR A 16 -0.44 -10.42 8.11
N ILE A 17 0.56 -11.20 7.66
CA ILE A 17 0.71 -11.60 6.25
C ILE A 17 -0.51 -12.40 5.79
N TYR A 18 -0.88 -13.44 6.55
CA TYR A 18 -2.01 -14.30 6.17
C TYR A 18 -3.34 -13.55 6.14
N ILE A 19 -3.55 -12.65 7.10
CA ILE A 19 -4.77 -11.84 7.15
C ILE A 19 -4.80 -10.83 5.99
N CYS A 20 -3.69 -10.14 5.70
CA CYS A 20 -3.61 -9.24 4.54
C CYS A 20 -3.86 -9.99 3.23
N LYS A 21 -3.30 -11.19 3.04
CA LYS A 21 -3.57 -12.03 1.86
C LYS A 21 -5.04 -12.43 1.77
N ALA A 22 -5.67 -12.81 2.89
CA ALA A 22 -7.09 -13.15 2.91
C ALA A 22 -7.97 -11.95 2.56
N LEU A 23 -7.71 -10.78 3.17
CA LEU A 23 -8.44 -9.54 2.88
C LEU A 23 -8.25 -9.10 1.43
N ALA A 24 -7.04 -9.20 0.89
CA ALA A 24 -6.75 -8.89 -0.51
C ALA A 24 -7.53 -9.78 -1.48
N ARG A 25 -7.66 -11.08 -1.17
CA ARG A 25 -8.47 -12.01 -1.98
C ARG A 25 -9.96 -11.71 -1.92
N ILE A 26 -10.43 -11.15 -0.81
CA ILE A 26 -11.84 -10.75 -0.66
C ILE A 26 -12.11 -9.44 -1.40
N GLY A 27 -11.19 -8.48 -1.31
CA GLY A 27 -11.27 -7.20 -2.05
C GLY A 27 -12.40 -6.28 -1.60
N ASP A 28 -12.92 -6.46 -0.38
CA ASP A 28 -14.03 -5.65 0.13
C ASP A 28 -13.52 -4.40 0.84
N ARG A 29 -14.00 -3.24 0.38
CA ARG A 29 -13.65 -1.89 0.87
C ARG A 29 -13.96 -1.70 2.36
N GLN A 30 -14.85 -2.49 2.95
CA GLN A 30 -15.11 -2.45 4.39
C GLN A 30 -13.86 -2.79 5.24
N ALA A 31 -12.86 -3.46 4.66
CA ALA A 31 -11.59 -3.73 5.32
C ALA A 31 -10.63 -2.53 5.38
N VAL A 32 -10.86 -1.49 4.56
CA VAL A 32 -9.93 -0.36 4.38
C VAL A 32 -9.66 0.39 5.69
N PRO A 33 -10.66 0.77 6.51
CA PRO A 33 -10.40 1.46 7.77
C PRO A 33 -9.48 0.68 8.71
N ALA A 34 -9.68 -0.64 8.82
CA ALA A 34 -8.86 -1.49 9.67
C ALA A 34 -7.44 -1.69 9.14
N LEU A 35 -7.29 -1.79 7.81
CA LEU A 35 -5.99 -1.85 7.16
C LEU A 35 -5.22 -0.53 7.33
N LEU A 36 -5.87 0.63 7.24
CA LEU A 36 -5.26 1.94 7.48
C LEU A 36 -4.81 2.11 8.93
N ASP A 37 -5.64 1.70 9.87
CA ASP A 37 -5.32 1.69 11.29
C ASP A 37 -4.12 0.76 11.60
N LYS A 38 -4.08 -0.41 10.97
CA LYS A 38 -2.93 -1.33 11.03
C LYS A 38 -1.66 -0.69 10.46
N TRP A 39 -1.77 -0.05 9.30
CA TRP A 39 -0.66 0.63 8.62
C TRP A 39 -0.05 1.70 9.50
N GLU A 40 -0.86 2.61 10.06
CA GLU A 40 -0.35 3.74 10.83
C GLU A 40 0.39 3.29 12.10
N ARG A 41 -0.10 2.26 12.78
CA ARG A 41 0.55 1.72 13.99
C ARG A 41 1.85 0.98 13.73
N GLN A 42 1.97 0.25 12.61
CA GLN A 42 3.05 -0.72 12.43
C GLN A 42 4.03 -0.39 11.29
N ARG A 43 3.79 0.67 10.50
CA ARG A 43 4.73 1.12 9.47
C ARG A 43 6.09 1.54 10.04
N VAL A 44 6.12 2.01 11.30
CA VAL A 44 7.35 2.47 11.98
C VAL A 44 8.09 1.31 12.65
N SER A 45 7.36 0.34 13.23
CA SER A 45 7.96 -0.80 13.92
C SER A 45 8.65 -1.80 12.99
N ALA A 46 8.43 -1.68 11.68
CA ALA A 46 9.03 -2.52 10.66
C ALA A 46 8.76 -4.04 10.86
N ALA A 47 7.64 -4.38 11.51
CA ALA A 47 7.27 -5.77 11.72
C ALA A 47 7.09 -6.47 10.36
N PRO A 48 7.74 -7.63 10.10
CA PRO A 48 7.84 -8.22 8.77
C PRO A 48 6.52 -8.36 8.01
N GLY A 49 5.42 -8.60 8.70
CA GLY A 49 4.11 -8.75 8.07
C GLY A 49 3.41 -7.45 7.67
N SER A 50 3.75 -6.32 8.29
CA SER A 50 3.04 -5.05 8.07
C SER A 50 3.37 -4.41 6.72
N ARG A 51 4.44 -4.87 6.05
CA ARG A 51 4.80 -4.41 4.70
C ARG A 51 3.80 -4.81 3.61
N TYR A 52 2.94 -5.80 3.87
CA TYR A 52 1.90 -6.25 2.93
C TYR A 52 0.56 -5.52 3.10
N VAL A 53 0.44 -4.65 4.11
CA VAL A 53 -0.79 -3.86 4.31
C VAL A 53 -1.11 -2.98 3.09
N PRO A 54 -0.14 -2.30 2.44
CA PRO A 54 -0.40 -1.56 1.20
C PRO A 54 -0.99 -2.42 0.08
N ASP A 55 -0.51 -3.67 -0.10
CA ASP A 55 -1.05 -4.55 -1.14
C ASP A 55 -2.51 -4.94 -0.87
N ALA A 56 -2.85 -5.17 0.40
CA ALA A 56 -4.23 -5.45 0.79
C ALA A 56 -5.13 -4.23 0.56
N LEU A 57 -4.65 -3.02 0.87
CA LEU A 57 -5.37 -1.76 0.57
C LEU A 57 -5.60 -1.60 -0.94
N ALA A 58 -4.58 -1.89 -1.75
CA ALA A 58 -4.66 -1.83 -3.20
C ALA A 58 -5.72 -2.80 -3.76
N ALA A 59 -5.74 -4.03 -3.26
CA ALA A 59 -6.72 -5.04 -3.67
C ALA A 59 -8.15 -4.71 -3.26
N CYS A 60 -8.34 -3.99 -2.15
CA CYS A 60 -9.66 -3.46 -1.76
C CYS A 60 -10.12 -2.31 -2.67
N GLY A 61 -9.19 -1.64 -3.36
CA GLY A 61 -9.51 -0.69 -4.44
C GLY A 61 -10.19 0.59 -3.98
N ASP A 62 -9.97 1.04 -2.74
CA ASP A 62 -10.47 2.32 -2.23
C ASP A 62 -9.37 3.39 -2.28
N GLN A 63 -9.58 4.40 -3.13
CA GLN A 63 -8.65 5.51 -3.30
C GLN A 63 -8.49 6.37 -2.04
N ALA A 64 -9.40 6.28 -1.06
CA ALA A 64 -9.26 6.91 0.24
C ALA A 64 -7.99 6.46 1.00
N ALA A 65 -7.38 5.33 0.61
CA ALA A 65 -6.11 4.87 1.16
C ALA A 65 -4.87 5.66 0.68
N VAL A 66 -4.96 6.35 -0.47
CA VAL A 66 -3.81 7.02 -1.11
C VAL A 66 -3.11 8.02 -0.19
N PRO A 67 -3.80 8.96 0.49
CA PRO A 67 -3.14 9.93 1.35
C PRO A 67 -2.32 9.27 2.48
N ALA A 68 -2.83 8.19 3.06
CA ALA A 68 -2.16 7.46 4.15
C ALA A 68 -0.92 6.68 3.68
N LEU A 69 -0.91 6.25 2.42
CA LEU A 69 0.23 5.58 1.79
C LEU A 69 1.30 6.58 1.35
N VAL A 70 0.90 7.78 0.89
CA VAL A 70 1.82 8.84 0.44
C VAL A 70 2.53 9.53 1.61
N LYS A 71 1.80 9.84 2.69
CA LYS A 71 2.31 10.59 3.85
C LYS A 71 3.68 10.11 4.37
N PRO A 72 3.94 8.80 4.55
CA PRO A 72 5.21 8.33 5.13
C PRO A 72 6.32 8.04 4.10
N LEU A 73 6.11 8.23 2.79
CA LEU A 73 7.01 7.74 1.74
C LEU A 73 8.51 8.06 1.97
N ARG A 74 8.82 9.29 2.38
CA ARG A 74 10.20 9.74 2.59
C ARG A 74 10.89 9.10 3.80
N THR A 75 10.11 8.59 4.76
CA THR A 75 10.63 7.99 6.01
C THR A 75 10.43 6.47 6.08
N LEU A 76 9.72 5.87 5.11
CA LEU A 76 9.57 4.42 5.02
C LEU A 76 10.89 3.72 4.69
N ARG A 77 11.07 2.54 5.29
CA ARG A 77 12.09 1.57 4.89
C ARG A 77 11.90 1.15 3.43
N LEU A 78 13.00 0.80 2.78
CA LEU A 78 13.04 0.52 1.34
C LEU A 78 12.12 -0.65 0.93
N ASP A 79 12.05 -1.69 1.77
CA ASP A 79 11.19 -2.86 1.54
C ASP A 79 9.70 -2.52 1.60
N TYR A 80 9.30 -1.54 2.41
CA TYR A 80 7.93 -1.06 2.48
C TYR A 80 7.56 -0.20 1.26
N ARG A 81 8.50 0.60 0.77
CA ARG A 81 8.25 1.48 -0.39
C ARG A 81 7.86 0.70 -1.63
N PHE A 82 8.42 -0.49 -1.86
CA PHE A 82 8.03 -1.35 -2.98
C PHE A 82 6.52 -1.64 -2.99
N HIS A 83 5.98 -2.08 -1.85
CA HIS A 83 4.56 -2.36 -1.68
C HIS A 83 3.70 -1.10 -1.78
N VAL A 84 4.19 0.03 -1.27
CA VAL A 84 3.49 1.31 -1.41
C VAL A 84 3.46 1.76 -2.87
N ILE A 85 4.55 1.65 -3.63
CA ILE A 85 4.60 1.98 -5.05
C ILE A 85 3.58 1.13 -5.82
N HIS A 86 3.57 -0.18 -5.56
CA HIS A 86 2.59 -1.09 -6.14
C HIS A 86 1.15 -0.64 -5.83
N ALA A 87 0.86 -0.37 -4.56
CA ALA A 87 -0.47 0.06 -4.15
C ALA A 87 -0.91 1.39 -4.78
N LEU A 88 -0.02 2.38 -4.86
CA LEU A 88 -0.29 3.66 -5.51
C LEU A 88 -0.54 3.50 -7.01
N GLY A 89 0.21 2.62 -7.68
CA GLY A 89 0.01 2.31 -9.10
C GLY A 89 -1.35 1.66 -9.39
N VAL A 90 -1.80 0.78 -8.49
CA VAL A 90 -3.10 0.11 -8.59
C VAL A 90 -4.27 1.03 -8.23
N LEU A 91 -4.14 1.83 -7.17
CA LEU A 91 -5.21 2.72 -6.71
C LEU A 91 -5.38 3.94 -7.62
N GLY A 92 -4.28 4.46 -8.17
CA GLY A 92 -4.31 5.68 -8.98
C GLY A 92 -4.69 6.93 -8.19
N GLY A 93 -5.10 7.98 -8.89
CA GLY A 93 -5.32 9.32 -8.34
C GLY A 93 -4.18 10.28 -8.68
N SER A 94 -4.48 11.57 -8.75
CA SER A 94 -3.48 12.63 -9.00
C SER A 94 -2.36 12.59 -7.97
N GLN A 95 -2.70 12.44 -6.68
CA GLN A 95 -1.73 12.33 -5.59
C GLN A 95 -0.85 11.08 -5.72
N ALA A 96 -1.40 9.95 -6.18
CA ALA A 96 -0.62 8.75 -6.44
C ALA A 96 0.35 8.97 -7.62
N LYS A 97 -0.11 9.63 -8.70
CA LYS A 97 0.72 9.98 -9.85
C LYS A 97 1.93 10.82 -9.45
N GLU A 98 1.69 11.87 -8.68
CA GLU A 98 2.74 12.77 -8.18
C GLU A 98 3.75 12.02 -7.30
N ALA A 99 3.25 11.17 -6.40
CA ALA A 99 4.10 10.34 -5.55
C ALA A 99 4.96 9.35 -6.35
N LEU A 100 4.38 8.70 -7.37
CA LEU A 100 5.10 7.79 -8.26
C LEU A 100 6.15 8.53 -9.08
N ALA A 101 5.86 9.73 -9.60
CA ALA A 101 6.81 10.55 -10.34
C ALA A 101 8.01 10.93 -9.47
N TYR A 102 7.76 11.36 -8.23
CA TYR A 102 8.82 11.63 -7.26
C TYR A 102 9.69 10.39 -7.01
N LEU A 103 9.10 9.21 -6.78
CA LEU A 103 9.84 7.98 -6.50
C LEU A 103 10.61 7.46 -7.72
N ALA A 104 10.08 7.64 -8.92
CA ALA A 104 10.73 7.28 -10.18
C ALA A 104 12.08 8.00 -10.38
N GLU A 105 12.22 9.20 -9.83
CA GLU A 105 13.44 10.02 -9.93
C GLU A 105 14.33 9.91 -8.69
N ASN A 106 13.72 9.89 -7.50
CA ASN A 106 14.42 10.17 -6.24
C ASN A 106 14.58 8.95 -5.33
N ASP A 107 13.92 7.81 -5.60
CA ASP A 107 14.08 6.66 -4.70
C ASP A 107 15.51 6.10 -4.82
N PRO A 108 16.23 5.88 -3.70
CA PRO A 108 17.61 5.40 -3.76
C PRO A 108 17.72 3.99 -4.36
N HIS A 109 16.66 3.16 -4.24
CA HIS A 109 16.68 1.79 -4.73
C HIS A 109 16.24 1.72 -6.20
N TYR A 110 17.09 1.15 -7.06
CA TYR A 110 16.84 1.07 -8.50
C TYR A 110 15.51 0.37 -8.83
N ALA A 111 15.20 -0.76 -8.18
CA ALA A 111 13.97 -1.50 -8.43
C ALA A 111 12.70 -0.67 -8.16
N ASN A 112 12.72 0.20 -7.14
CA ASN A 112 11.60 1.08 -6.83
C ASN A 112 11.42 2.14 -7.91
N ARG A 113 12.52 2.73 -8.39
CA ARG A 113 12.48 3.69 -9.51
C ARG A 113 11.90 3.04 -10.76
N VAL A 114 12.34 1.83 -11.10
CA VAL A 114 11.85 1.08 -12.28
C VAL A 114 10.36 0.77 -12.14
N LEU A 115 9.92 0.26 -10.99
CA LEU A 115 8.51 -0.04 -10.76
C LEU A 115 7.62 1.21 -10.88
N ALA A 116 8.04 2.32 -10.26
CA ALA A 116 7.29 3.58 -10.35
C ALA A 116 7.19 4.09 -11.79
N ARG A 117 8.29 4.03 -12.56
CA ARG A 117 8.30 4.39 -14.00
C ARG A 117 7.39 3.49 -14.82
N GLU A 118 7.36 2.19 -14.52
CA GLU A 118 6.53 1.24 -15.24
C GLU A 118 5.03 1.54 -15.04
N PHE A 119 4.61 1.87 -13.81
CA PHE A 119 3.23 2.31 -13.56
C PHE A 119 2.89 3.60 -14.32
N LEU A 120 3.77 4.60 -14.29
CA LEU A 120 3.57 5.86 -15.01
C LEU A 120 3.49 5.64 -16.53
N LYS A 121 4.32 4.73 -17.08
CA LYS A 121 4.35 4.41 -18.51
C LYS A 121 3.09 3.67 -18.96
N ARG A 122 2.60 2.73 -18.15
CA ARG A 122 1.37 1.97 -18.42
C ARG A 122 0.10 2.80 -18.26
N GLY A 123 0.20 3.93 -17.58
CA GLY A 123 -0.94 4.75 -17.15
C GLY A 123 -1.54 4.18 -15.87
N ILE A 124 -1.90 5.07 -14.94
CA ILE A 124 -2.58 4.70 -13.69
C ILE A 124 -4.07 5.06 -13.80
N PRO A 125 -4.97 4.50 -12.97
CA PRO A 125 -6.40 4.73 -13.09
C PRO A 125 -6.88 6.20 -13.10
N ALA A 126 -6.07 7.17 -12.66
CA ALA A 126 -6.38 8.61 -12.77
C ALA A 126 -6.29 9.18 -14.19
N ASP A 127 -5.70 8.45 -15.15
CA ASP A 127 -5.56 8.90 -16.53
C ASP A 127 -6.77 8.50 -17.41
N ARG A 128 -7.84 7.95 -16.82
CA ARG A 128 -9.00 7.37 -17.54
C ARG A 128 -10.33 8.10 -17.30
N GLU A 129 -10.28 9.40 -16.99
CA GLU A 129 -11.46 10.27 -17.08
C GLU A 129 -11.72 10.73 -18.52
#